data_AF-A0A2D9CFQ7-F1
#
_entry.id   AF-A0A2D9CFQ7-F1
#
_cell.length_a   1.000
_cell.length_b   1.000
_cell.length_c   1.000
_cell.angle_alpha   90.00
_cell.angle_beta   90.00
_cell.angle_gamma   90.00
#
_symmetry.space_group_name_H-M   'P 1'
#
loop_
_entity.id
_entity.type
_entity.pdbx_description
1 polymer ?
#
loop_
_entity_poly.entity_id
_entity_poly.type
_entity_poly.pdbx_seq_one_letter_code
_entity_poly.pdbx_strand_id
1 'polypeptide(L)'
;MSLINETNAQYYSGQQAFIGDGSEQNFTCTFNTDLTDTNFTVKIDNIPTTAFSRTGNVITFNAPPADLKTIVVQLDQASINANYGSYEYISLKDIVNNFMVAYVGMDKLIPRASRSDVIFHAKRGLQEFSYDTLKSIKSQELTIPPSLSVAIPQDYVNYVRCSWIDQGGVQHIIYPVNNLTTSPTELPIQDADGVPTQNTDGQNNLANQSITNDRWNSQNIENISGQITNDSTNVYSYDWWKLNFGQRYGLEPQYAQKNGWFQINERLGTFSFSNELVNKVVVIEYISDGLAYDMDSKVPKMAEDALYAHINHSILSSRSNVQEYIVQRYKKERSAKLRNAKIRLSNLKISEIAQVFKGKSKWIKN
;
A
#
# COMPACT_ATOMS: atom_id res chain seq x y z
N MET A 1 -25.98 8.33 -0.58
CA MET A 1 -25.90 6.87 -0.30
C MET A 1 -25.44 6.19 -1.57
N SER A 2 -24.28 5.52 -1.56
CA SER A 2 -23.86 4.67 -2.68
C SER A 2 -24.72 3.39 -2.63
N LEU A 3 -25.79 3.38 -3.43
CA LEU A 3 -26.57 2.19 -3.71
C LEU A 3 -25.77 1.26 -4.63
N ILE A 4 -26.11 -0.03 -4.62
CA ILE A 4 -25.60 -0.97 -5.61
C ILE A 4 -26.19 -0.56 -6.95
N ASN A 5 -25.34 -0.02 -7.84
CA ASN A 5 -25.74 0.50 -9.13
C ASN A 5 -25.39 -0.46 -10.30
N GLU A 6 -24.69 -1.57 -10.02
CA GLU A 6 -24.37 -2.59 -11.01
C GLU A 6 -25.07 -3.93 -10.72
N THR A 7 -25.35 -4.67 -11.79
CA THR A 7 -25.80 -6.06 -11.73
C THR A 7 -24.64 -7.02 -11.45
N ASN A 8 -24.96 -8.25 -11.02
CA ASN A 8 -23.94 -9.29 -10.81
C ASN A 8 -23.12 -9.60 -12.08
N ALA A 9 -23.71 -9.48 -13.28
CA ALA A 9 -22.98 -9.71 -14.54
C ALA A 9 -21.95 -8.60 -14.78
N GLN A 10 -22.32 -7.34 -14.51
CA GLN A 10 -21.40 -6.21 -14.62
C GLN A 10 -20.26 -6.32 -13.59
N TYR A 11 -20.55 -6.77 -12.37
CA TYR A 11 -19.55 -6.88 -11.31
C TYR A 11 -18.60 -8.09 -11.46
N TYR A 12 -19.14 -9.29 -11.70
CA TYR A 12 -18.33 -10.52 -11.72
C TYR A 12 -17.75 -10.85 -13.10
N SER A 13 -18.49 -10.60 -14.18
CA SER A 13 -18.02 -10.89 -15.54
C SER A 13 -17.63 -9.65 -16.34
N GLY A 14 -17.83 -8.44 -15.79
CA GLY A 14 -17.52 -7.20 -16.50
C GLY A 14 -18.37 -7.00 -17.75
N GLN A 15 -19.55 -7.61 -17.81
CA GLN A 15 -20.37 -7.65 -19.01
C GLN A 15 -21.68 -6.88 -18.86
N GLN A 16 -22.04 -6.15 -19.91
CA GLN A 16 -23.36 -5.57 -20.08
C GLN A 16 -23.88 -5.92 -21.47
N ALA A 17 -25.09 -6.47 -21.51
CA ALA A 17 -25.75 -6.86 -22.76
C ALA A 17 -26.86 -5.86 -23.11
N PHE A 18 -26.98 -5.57 -24.39
CA PHE A 18 -28.04 -4.78 -25.00
C PHE A 18 -28.63 -5.56 -26.18
N ILE A 19 -29.85 -5.21 -26.56
CA ILE A 19 -30.52 -5.76 -27.74
C ILE A 19 -30.68 -4.62 -28.73
N GLY A 20 -30.20 -4.82 -29.96
CA GLY A 20 -30.42 -3.88 -31.06
C GLY A 20 -31.87 -3.91 -31.52
N ASP A 21 -32.40 -2.74 -31.87
CA ASP A 21 -33.76 -2.52 -32.39
C ASP A 21 -33.76 -2.08 -33.88
N GLY A 22 -32.57 -2.00 -34.51
CA GLY A 22 -32.41 -1.51 -35.88
C GLY A 22 -32.45 0.02 -36.04
N SER A 23 -32.60 0.79 -34.97
CA SER A 23 -32.73 2.26 -35.00
C SER A 23 -31.81 2.98 -34.01
N GLU A 24 -31.68 2.46 -32.80
CA GLU A 24 -30.84 3.02 -31.74
C GLU A 24 -29.36 2.75 -32.02
N GLN A 25 -28.58 3.83 -32.01
CA GLN A 25 -27.14 3.79 -32.25
C GLN A 25 -26.33 3.93 -30.96
N ASN A 26 -26.94 4.47 -29.90
CA ASN A 26 -26.28 4.85 -28.66
C ASN A 26 -26.65 3.89 -27.53
N PHE A 27 -25.66 3.18 -27.01
CA PHE A 27 -25.83 2.26 -25.89
C PHE A 27 -25.01 2.74 -24.70
N THR A 28 -25.69 3.13 -23.62
CA THR A 28 -25.04 3.66 -22.41
C THR A 28 -24.73 2.53 -21.45
N CYS A 29 -23.44 2.31 -21.18
CA CYS A 29 -22.97 1.37 -20.19
C CYS A 29 -23.06 1.97 -18.78
N THR A 30 -23.42 1.15 -17.80
CA THR A 30 -23.59 1.57 -16.39
C THR A 30 -22.59 0.89 -15.48
N PHE A 31 -21.40 0.57 -15.99
CA PHE A 31 -20.30 0.08 -15.17
C PHE A 31 -19.86 1.15 -14.15
N ASN A 32 -19.41 0.72 -12.98
CA ASN A 32 -18.72 1.53 -11.98
C ASN A 32 -17.31 1.89 -12.46
N THR A 33 -16.72 1.05 -13.32
CA THR A 33 -15.44 1.34 -13.99
C THR A 33 -15.73 2.03 -15.33
N ASP A 34 -15.21 3.24 -15.51
CA ASP A 34 -15.37 3.99 -16.75
C ASP A 34 -14.67 3.30 -17.94
N LEU A 35 -15.30 3.38 -19.11
CA LEU A 35 -14.75 2.84 -20.36
C LEU A 35 -13.62 3.74 -20.88
N THR A 36 -12.49 3.12 -21.22
CA THR A 36 -11.31 3.73 -21.84
C THR A 36 -10.95 2.98 -23.11
N ASP A 37 -10.10 3.55 -23.97
CA ASP A 37 -9.82 2.96 -25.29
C ASP A 37 -9.20 1.55 -25.26
N THR A 38 -8.68 1.12 -24.12
CA THR A 38 -7.95 -0.15 -23.99
C THR A 38 -8.61 -1.15 -23.05
N ASN A 39 -9.65 -0.77 -22.31
CA ASN A 39 -10.14 -1.58 -21.19
C ASN A 39 -11.42 -2.39 -21.46
N PHE A 40 -11.90 -2.41 -22.70
CA PHE A 40 -13.10 -3.15 -23.06
C PHE A 40 -13.08 -3.68 -24.50
N THR A 41 -13.99 -4.61 -24.77
CA THR A 41 -14.29 -5.15 -26.09
C THR A 41 -15.79 -5.12 -26.32
N VAL A 42 -16.22 -4.86 -27.56
CA VAL A 42 -17.63 -4.91 -27.96
C VAL A 42 -17.83 -6.08 -28.89
N LYS A 43 -18.86 -6.87 -28.64
CA LYS A 43 -19.22 -8.04 -29.43
C LYS A 43 -20.66 -7.90 -29.92
N ILE A 44 -20.92 -8.27 -31.17
CA ILE A 44 -22.27 -8.46 -31.70
C ILE A 44 -22.42 -9.95 -31.96
N ASP A 45 -23.42 -10.59 -31.35
CA ASP A 45 -23.64 -12.05 -31.37
C ASP A 45 -22.34 -12.85 -31.07
N ASN A 46 -21.61 -12.44 -30.03
CA ASN A 46 -20.31 -12.98 -29.61
C ASN A 46 -19.13 -12.77 -30.57
N ILE A 47 -19.29 -12.01 -31.66
CA ILE A 47 -18.20 -11.66 -32.57
C ILE A 47 -17.67 -10.27 -32.23
N PRO A 48 -16.36 -10.12 -31.91
CA PRO A 48 -15.76 -8.81 -31.66
C PRO A 48 -15.93 -7.89 -32.86
N THR A 49 -16.34 -6.64 -32.61
CA THR A 49 -16.44 -5.59 -33.62
C THR A 49 -15.61 -4.38 -33.20
N THR A 50 -15.10 -3.64 -34.16
CA THR A 50 -14.43 -2.33 -33.96
C THR A 50 -15.20 -1.19 -34.62
N ALA A 51 -16.36 -1.48 -35.22
CA ALA A 51 -17.19 -0.52 -35.94
C ALA A 51 -18.08 0.31 -34.99
N PHE A 52 -17.48 0.88 -33.95
CA PHE A 52 -18.13 1.73 -32.97
C PHE A 52 -17.20 2.86 -32.56
N SER A 53 -17.76 3.94 -32.04
CA SER A 53 -17.05 5.01 -31.36
C SER A 53 -17.51 5.07 -29.90
N ARG A 54 -16.65 5.58 -29.01
CA ARG A 54 -16.93 5.63 -27.57
C ARG A 54 -16.74 7.05 -27.07
N THR A 55 -17.75 7.57 -26.38
CA THR A 55 -17.68 8.86 -25.68
C THR A 55 -18.12 8.66 -24.25
N GLY A 56 -17.19 8.77 -23.30
CA GLY A 56 -17.44 8.36 -21.91
C GLY A 56 -17.88 6.90 -21.84
N ASN A 57 -18.98 6.61 -21.14
CA ASN A 57 -19.55 5.26 -21.04
C ASN A 57 -20.59 4.95 -22.13
N VAL A 58 -20.66 5.75 -23.20
CA VAL A 58 -21.61 5.54 -24.31
C VAL A 58 -20.87 4.95 -25.51
N ILE A 59 -21.38 3.83 -26.02
CA ILE A 59 -20.96 3.21 -27.28
C ILE A 59 -21.91 3.65 -28.37
N THR A 60 -21.37 4.27 -29.41
CA THR A 60 -22.12 4.75 -30.58
C THR A 60 -21.70 3.98 -31.82
N PHE A 61 -22.61 3.22 -32.42
CA PHE A 61 -22.35 2.50 -33.66
C PHE A 61 -22.55 3.41 -34.89
N ASN A 62 -21.69 3.24 -35.90
CA ASN A 62 -21.81 4.01 -37.15
C ASN A 62 -23.06 3.64 -37.98
N ALA A 63 -23.54 2.40 -37.81
CA ALA A 63 -24.81 1.92 -38.34
C ALA A 63 -25.57 1.23 -37.21
N PRO A 64 -26.90 1.43 -37.07
CA PRO A 64 -27.65 0.85 -35.97
C PRO A 64 -27.59 -0.69 -36.06
N PRO A 65 -27.27 -1.38 -34.94
CA PRO A 65 -27.29 -2.83 -34.91
C PRO A 65 -28.70 -3.35 -35.26
N ALA A 66 -28.76 -4.36 -36.13
CA ALA A 66 -30.03 -4.91 -36.61
C ALA A 66 -30.91 -5.43 -35.45
N ASP A 67 -32.22 -5.50 -35.68
CA ASP A 67 -33.19 -5.97 -34.70
C ASP A 67 -32.82 -7.37 -34.16
N LEU A 68 -33.01 -7.56 -32.86
CA LEU A 68 -32.69 -8.78 -32.08
C LEU A 68 -31.20 -9.17 -32.01
N LYS A 69 -30.28 -8.34 -32.52
CA LYS A 69 -28.84 -8.59 -32.36
C LYS A 69 -28.39 -8.33 -30.92
N THR A 70 -27.66 -9.28 -30.34
CA THR A 70 -27.17 -9.15 -28.98
C THR A 70 -25.83 -8.44 -28.98
N ILE A 71 -25.78 -7.28 -28.36
CA ILE A 71 -24.57 -6.46 -28.22
C ILE A 71 -24.04 -6.68 -26.80
N VAL A 72 -22.81 -7.17 -26.67
CA VAL A 72 -22.16 -7.36 -25.37
C VAL A 72 -20.94 -6.46 -25.29
N VAL A 73 -20.94 -5.57 -24.30
CA VAL A 73 -19.76 -4.81 -23.90
C VAL A 73 -19.11 -5.55 -22.74
N GLN A 74 -17.83 -5.90 -22.89
CA GLN A 74 -17.08 -6.69 -21.91
C GLN A 74 -15.78 -5.98 -21.54
N LEU A 75 -15.58 -5.73 -20.24
CA LEU A 75 -14.33 -5.21 -19.69
C LEU A 75 -13.17 -6.22 -19.80
N ASP A 76 -11.94 -5.72 -19.81
CA ASP A 76 -10.74 -6.55 -19.75
C ASP A 76 -10.51 -7.14 -18.34
N GLN A 77 -9.65 -8.16 -18.25
CA GLN A 77 -9.44 -8.88 -16.99
C GLN A 77 -8.86 -7.97 -15.89
N ALA A 78 -8.03 -7.00 -16.26
CA ALA A 78 -7.45 -6.05 -15.32
C ALA A 78 -8.54 -5.15 -14.70
N SER A 79 -9.47 -4.65 -15.50
CA SER A 79 -10.60 -3.81 -15.03
C SER A 79 -11.62 -4.61 -14.23
N ILE A 80 -11.87 -5.88 -14.60
CA ILE A 80 -12.71 -6.78 -13.81
C ILE A 80 -12.09 -6.98 -12.41
N ASN A 81 -10.79 -7.29 -12.35
CA ASN A 81 -10.08 -7.48 -11.09
C ASN A 81 -10.09 -6.20 -10.23
N ALA A 82 -9.98 -5.02 -10.87
CA ALA A 82 -10.06 -3.74 -10.18
C ALA A 82 -11.48 -3.41 -9.68
N ASN A 83 -12.53 -3.99 -10.28
CA ASN A 83 -13.89 -3.82 -9.79
C ASN A 83 -14.14 -4.65 -8.51
N TYR A 84 -13.43 -5.76 -8.31
CA TYR A 84 -13.57 -6.54 -7.09
C TYR A 84 -13.21 -5.73 -5.84
N GLY A 85 -14.13 -5.71 -4.88
CA GLY A 85 -13.98 -4.94 -3.64
C GLY A 85 -14.27 -3.44 -3.80
N SER A 86 -14.66 -2.96 -4.98
CA SER A 86 -14.98 -1.53 -5.20
C SER A 86 -16.08 -1.03 -4.24
N TYR A 87 -17.04 -1.90 -3.89
CA TYR A 87 -18.12 -1.60 -2.94
C TYR A 87 -17.68 -1.38 -1.50
N GLU A 88 -16.49 -1.85 -1.10
CA GLU A 88 -15.96 -1.61 0.25
C GLU A 88 -15.59 -0.14 0.45
N TYR A 89 -15.32 0.57 -0.64
CA TYR A 89 -14.81 1.93 -0.63
C TYR A 89 -15.84 2.93 -1.20
N ILE A 90 -15.66 4.20 -0.84
CA ILE A 90 -16.39 5.35 -1.36
C ILE A 90 -15.38 6.45 -1.70
N SER A 91 -15.58 7.18 -2.80
CA SER A 91 -14.68 8.26 -3.18
C SER A 91 -14.82 9.45 -2.22
N LEU A 92 -13.74 10.20 -1.99
CA LEU A 92 -13.78 11.43 -1.20
C LEU A 92 -14.76 12.45 -1.81
N LYS A 93 -14.83 12.52 -3.14
CA LYS A 93 -15.81 13.31 -3.89
C LYS A 93 -17.25 12.98 -3.50
N ASP A 94 -17.60 11.69 -3.42
CA ASP A 94 -18.94 11.26 -3.05
C ASP A 94 -19.25 11.52 -1.58
N ILE A 95 -18.27 11.35 -0.68
CA ILE A 95 -18.40 11.75 0.73
C ILE A 95 -18.73 13.23 0.82
N VAL A 96 -17.99 14.09 0.14
CA VAL A 96 -18.23 15.54 0.16
C VAL A 96 -19.62 15.86 -0.39
N ASN A 97 -20.02 15.25 -1.51
CA ASN A 97 -21.34 15.47 -2.10
C ASN A 97 -22.47 15.01 -1.16
N ASN A 98 -22.35 13.81 -0.60
CA ASN A 98 -23.31 13.29 0.39
C ASN A 98 -23.36 14.17 1.64
N PHE A 99 -22.22 14.67 2.12
CA PHE A 99 -22.15 15.57 3.26
C PHE A 99 -22.88 16.89 2.99
N MET A 100 -22.64 17.50 1.81
CA MET A 100 -23.32 18.72 1.39
C MET A 100 -24.84 18.52 1.34
N VAL A 101 -25.31 17.39 0.83
CA VAL A 101 -26.75 17.07 0.77
C VAL A 101 -27.33 16.77 2.15
N ALA A 102 -26.61 16.04 3.00
CA ALA A 102 -27.13 15.54 4.28
C ALA A 102 -27.04 16.57 5.41
N TYR A 103 -25.95 17.32 5.53
CA TYR A 103 -25.65 18.17 6.70
C TYR A 103 -25.71 19.68 6.42
N VAL A 104 -25.65 20.11 5.16
CA VAL A 104 -25.73 21.54 4.79
C VAL A 104 -27.13 21.87 4.26
N GLY A 105 -27.69 23.02 4.68
CA GLY A 105 -29.01 23.49 4.25
C GLY A 105 -29.69 24.41 5.26
N MET A 106 -30.65 25.22 4.79
CA MET A 106 -31.24 26.35 5.55
C MET A 106 -31.88 25.98 6.90
N ASP A 107 -32.30 24.73 7.09
CA ASP A 107 -32.91 24.24 8.35
C ASP A 107 -32.00 23.30 9.16
N LYS A 108 -30.71 23.28 8.83
CA LYS A 108 -29.70 22.44 9.50
C LYS A 108 -28.77 23.28 10.36
N LEU A 109 -28.04 22.62 11.25
CA LEU A 109 -26.99 23.26 12.07
C LEU A 109 -25.93 23.98 11.23
N ILE A 110 -25.74 23.55 9.98
CA ILE A 110 -24.86 24.19 9.01
C ILE A 110 -25.74 24.79 7.89
N PRO A 111 -26.21 26.05 8.01
CA PRO A 111 -27.05 26.67 6.98
C PRO A 111 -26.40 26.75 5.60
N ARG A 112 -25.12 27.11 5.56
CA ARG A 112 -24.31 27.25 4.34
C ARG A 112 -22.87 26.83 4.61
N ALA A 113 -22.23 26.15 3.66
CA ALA A 113 -20.80 25.86 3.66
C ALA A 113 -20.29 25.90 2.21
N SER A 114 -19.04 26.32 1.98
CA SER A 114 -18.45 26.24 0.65
C SER A 114 -17.93 24.83 0.39
N ARG A 115 -18.05 24.33 -0.85
CA ARG A 115 -17.58 22.98 -1.20
C ARG A 115 -16.08 22.83 -0.97
N SER A 116 -15.30 23.88 -1.24
CA SER A 116 -13.85 23.92 -0.99
C SER A 116 -13.50 23.76 0.49
N ASP A 117 -14.26 24.38 1.38
CA ASP A 117 -14.07 24.29 2.83
C ASP A 117 -14.37 22.88 3.35
N VAL A 118 -15.47 22.28 2.87
CA VAL A 118 -15.80 20.88 3.18
C VAL A 118 -14.72 19.92 2.67
N ILE A 119 -14.21 20.12 1.44
CA ILE A 119 -13.11 19.31 0.89
C ILE A 119 -11.86 19.43 1.75
N PHE A 120 -11.50 20.65 2.18
CA PHE A 120 -10.33 20.88 3.02
C PHE A 120 -10.43 20.11 4.34
N HIS A 121 -11.57 20.20 5.03
CA HIS A 121 -11.80 19.47 6.28
C HIS A 121 -11.93 17.96 6.08
N ALA A 122 -12.46 17.50 4.94
CA ALA A 122 -12.49 16.08 4.60
C ALA A 122 -11.07 15.54 4.36
N LYS A 123 -10.22 16.27 3.64
CA LYS A 123 -8.81 15.91 3.43
C LYS A 123 -8.02 15.89 4.75
N ARG A 124 -8.21 16.90 5.61
CA ARG A 124 -7.61 16.95 6.96
C ARG A 124 -8.09 15.78 7.84
N GLY A 125 -9.37 15.45 7.82
CA GLY A 125 -9.91 14.32 8.57
C GLY A 125 -9.36 12.98 8.08
N LEU A 126 -9.23 12.81 6.76
CA LEU A 126 -8.61 11.63 6.18
C LEU A 126 -7.14 11.51 6.57
N GLN A 127 -6.39 12.61 6.54
CA GLN A 127 -5.01 12.68 7.03
C GLN A 127 -4.89 12.24 8.48
N GLU A 128 -5.71 12.78 9.37
CA GLU A 128 -5.72 12.37 10.77
C GLU A 128 -6.08 10.89 10.93
N PHE A 129 -7.00 10.37 10.12
CA PHE A 129 -7.33 8.95 10.16
C PHE A 129 -6.20 8.09 9.60
N SER A 130 -5.48 8.56 8.57
CA SER A 130 -4.33 7.82 8.05
C SER A 130 -3.21 7.74 9.08
N TYR A 131 -2.88 8.83 9.76
CA TYR A 131 -1.83 8.78 10.78
C TYR A 131 -2.14 7.81 11.94
N ASP A 132 -3.42 7.67 12.31
CA ASP A 132 -3.84 7.03 13.56
C ASP A 132 -4.56 5.68 13.39
N THR A 133 -5.05 5.36 12.18
CA THR A 133 -5.91 4.19 11.89
C THR A 133 -5.47 3.42 10.65
N LEU A 134 -4.98 4.12 9.63
CA LEU A 134 -4.46 3.52 8.41
C LEU A 134 -2.97 3.84 8.35
N LYS A 135 -2.13 3.09 9.08
CA LYS A 135 -0.83 2.82 8.49
C LYS A 135 -1.19 2.25 7.12
N SER A 136 -1.08 3.04 6.05
CA SER A 136 -1.30 2.56 4.70
C SER A 136 -0.06 1.72 4.44
N ILE A 137 -0.08 0.52 5.01
CA ILE A 137 0.97 -0.46 4.86
C ILE A 137 0.76 -0.96 3.45
N LYS A 138 1.52 -0.39 2.53
CA LYS A 138 1.59 -0.89 1.17
C LYS A 138 2.60 -2.01 1.16
N SER A 139 2.30 -3.06 0.41
CA SER A 139 3.23 -4.12 0.09
C SER A 139 3.64 -4.00 -1.37
N GLN A 140 4.92 -4.20 -1.64
CA GLN A 140 5.43 -4.30 -2.99
C GLN A 140 6.27 -5.57 -3.13
N GLU A 141 5.94 -6.37 -4.14
CA GLU A 141 6.74 -7.52 -4.54
C GLU A 141 7.82 -7.07 -5.53
N LEU A 142 9.07 -7.42 -5.24
CA LEU A 142 10.26 -6.99 -5.98
C LEU A 142 11.25 -8.15 -6.04
N THR A 143 11.82 -8.38 -7.22
CA THR A 143 12.96 -9.29 -7.35
C THR A 143 14.25 -8.53 -7.08
N ILE A 144 15.08 -9.04 -6.17
CA ILE A 144 16.36 -8.39 -5.84
C ILE A 144 17.34 -8.54 -7.01
N PRO A 145 17.82 -7.43 -7.59
CA PRO A 145 18.79 -7.48 -8.67
C PRO A 145 20.17 -7.92 -8.16
N PRO A 146 21.11 -8.28 -9.06
CA PRO A 146 22.50 -8.57 -8.69
C PRO A 146 23.23 -7.40 -8.01
N SER A 147 22.74 -6.17 -8.17
CA SER A 147 23.24 -4.99 -7.46
C SER A 147 22.84 -4.92 -5.99
N LEU A 148 22.02 -5.87 -5.50
CA LEU A 148 21.54 -5.97 -4.12
C LEU A 148 20.79 -4.73 -3.63
N SER A 149 20.40 -3.84 -4.52
CA SER A 149 19.82 -2.55 -4.19
C SER A 149 18.53 -2.33 -4.98
N VAL A 150 17.49 -1.89 -4.28
CA VAL A 150 16.18 -1.58 -4.87
C VAL A 150 15.80 -0.15 -4.49
N ALA A 151 15.29 0.62 -5.44
CA ALA A 151 14.84 1.99 -5.19
C ALA A 151 13.66 2.01 -4.20
N ILE A 152 13.69 2.98 -3.30
CA ILE A 152 12.59 3.20 -2.36
C ILE A 152 11.36 3.72 -3.13
N PRO A 153 10.14 3.26 -2.81
CA PRO A 153 8.90 3.78 -3.41
C PRO A 153 8.71 5.28 -3.17
N GLN A 154 8.08 5.98 -4.11
CA GLN A 154 7.93 7.44 -4.05
C GLN A 154 7.21 7.95 -2.80
N ASP A 155 6.24 7.19 -2.30
CA ASP A 155 5.40 7.54 -1.17
C ASP A 155 5.88 6.93 0.16
N TYR A 156 7.11 6.41 0.19
CA TYR A 156 7.69 5.77 1.37
C TYR A 156 7.96 6.75 2.52
N VAL A 157 7.45 6.42 3.71
CA VAL A 157 7.76 7.13 4.96
C VAL A 157 8.64 6.30 5.89
N ASN A 158 8.26 5.04 6.10
CA ASN A 158 8.98 4.15 7.01
C ASN A 158 8.70 2.69 6.66
N TYR A 159 9.60 1.78 7.01
CA TYR A 159 9.39 0.34 6.82
C TYR A 159 8.53 -0.24 7.95
N VAL A 160 7.80 -1.30 7.64
CA VAL A 160 7.08 -2.11 8.62
C VAL A 160 7.76 -3.46 8.78
N ARG A 161 7.92 -4.17 7.65
CA ARG A 161 8.61 -5.45 7.58
C ARG A 161 9.14 -5.68 6.18
N CYS A 162 10.19 -6.49 6.10
CA CYS A 162 10.74 -6.97 4.85
C CYS A 162 10.81 -8.50 4.94
N SER A 163 10.53 -9.19 3.84
CA SER A 163 10.56 -10.65 3.82
C SER A 163 10.81 -11.18 2.43
N TRP A 164 11.56 -12.27 2.32
CA TRP A 164 11.66 -13.00 1.06
C TRP A 164 10.65 -14.15 1.01
N ILE A 165 10.23 -14.50 -0.21
CA ILE A 165 9.28 -15.56 -0.48
C ILE A 165 10.03 -16.76 -1.06
N ASP A 166 9.83 -17.94 -0.47
CA ASP A 166 10.42 -19.17 -0.99
C ASP A 166 9.62 -19.78 -2.15
N GLN A 167 10.14 -20.87 -2.74
CA GLN A 167 9.47 -21.57 -3.83
C GLN A 167 8.11 -22.17 -3.44
N GLY A 168 7.86 -22.38 -2.15
CA GLY A 168 6.58 -22.83 -1.62
C GLY A 168 5.61 -21.68 -1.30
N GLY A 169 6.00 -20.42 -1.53
CA GLY A 169 5.20 -19.25 -1.18
C GLY A 169 5.25 -18.86 0.30
N VAL A 170 6.17 -19.45 1.09
CA VAL A 170 6.31 -19.14 2.51
C VAL A 170 7.12 -17.86 2.69
N GLN A 171 6.60 -16.98 3.54
CA GLN A 171 7.22 -15.72 3.89
C GLN A 171 8.28 -15.93 4.99
N HIS A 172 9.50 -15.48 4.73
CA HIS A 172 10.61 -15.51 5.68
C HIS A 172 11.05 -14.08 5.98
N ILE A 173 10.92 -13.66 7.25
CA ILE A 173 11.22 -12.28 7.68
C ILE A 173 12.72 -12.00 7.56
N ILE A 174 13.05 -10.88 6.93
CA ILE A 174 14.39 -10.30 6.81
C ILE A 174 14.52 -9.23 7.88
N TYR A 175 15.60 -9.25 8.65
CA TYR A 175 15.82 -8.29 9.73
C TYR A 175 16.67 -7.09 9.28
N PRO A 176 16.46 -5.90 9.83
CA PRO A 176 17.37 -4.80 9.59
C PRO A 176 18.77 -5.12 10.15
N VAL A 177 19.82 -4.56 9.55
CA VAL A 177 21.21 -4.79 9.96
C VAL A 177 21.53 -4.39 11.40
N ASN A 178 20.71 -3.57 12.08
CA ASN A 178 20.77 -3.25 13.52
C ASN A 178 22.20 -3.28 14.12
N ASN A 179 22.99 -2.24 13.83
CA ASN A 179 24.37 -2.05 14.31
C ASN A 179 25.43 -3.03 13.77
N LEU A 180 25.10 -3.93 12.84
CA LEU A 180 26.06 -4.82 12.17
C LEU A 180 26.85 -4.12 11.06
N THR A 181 26.19 -3.22 10.34
CA THR A 181 26.78 -2.34 9.32
C THR A 181 25.96 -1.06 9.24
N THR A 182 26.47 -0.07 8.50
CA THR A 182 25.78 1.20 8.24
C THR A 182 26.12 1.69 6.83
N SER A 183 25.23 2.49 6.26
CA SER A 183 25.46 3.22 5.01
C SER A 183 25.83 4.66 5.34
N PRO A 184 27.11 5.07 5.19
CA PRO A 184 27.52 6.45 5.47
C PRO A 184 26.81 7.46 4.56
N THR A 185 26.36 8.58 5.14
CA THR A 185 25.69 9.68 4.43
C THR A 185 26.66 10.47 3.55
N GLU A 186 27.89 10.66 4.01
CA GLU A 186 28.97 11.33 3.29
C GLU A 186 30.18 10.41 3.11
N LEU A 187 30.91 10.59 2.01
CA LEU A 187 32.09 9.79 1.65
C LEU A 187 33.27 10.70 1.25
N PRO A 188 33.85 11.49 2.16
CA PRO A 188 34.95 12.38 1.80
C PRO A 188 36.18 11.60 1.30
N ILE A 189 36.77 12.07 0.19
CA ILE A 189 38.05 11.57 -0.32
C ILE A 189 39.17 12.23 0.47
N GLN A 190 40.02 11.42 1.07
CA GLN A 190 41.16 11.86 1.88
C GLN A 190 42.47 11.80 1.09
N ASP A 191 43.41 12.68 1.44
CA ASP A 191 44.80 12.60 0.99
C ASP A 191 45.62 11.57 1.81
N ALA A 192 46.92 11.49 1.54
CA ALA A 192 47.83 10.56 2.22
C ALA A 192 48.01 10.87 3.73
N ASP A 193 47.70 12.11 4.15
CA ASP A 193 47.76 12.54 5.54
C ASP A 193 46.40 12.36 6.26
N GLY A 194 45.39 11.86 5.55
CA GLY A 194 44.05 11.58 6.09
C GLY A 194 43.12 12.79 6.12
N VAL A 195 43.49 13.89 5.44
CA VAL A 195 42.70 15.13 5.39
C VAL A 195 41.73 15.09 4.20
N PRO A 196 40.43 15.38 4.39
CA PRO A 196 39.48 15.49 3.28
C PRO A 196 39.92 16.54 2.26
N THR A 197 39.98 16.13 0.99
CA THR A 197 40.30 17.03 -0.13
C THR A 197 39.08 17.86 -0.53
N GLN A 198 39.30 19.08 -1.02
CA GLN A 198 38.23 20.02 -1.39
C GLN A 198 38.23 20.32 -2.91
N ASN A 199 37.07 20.71 -3.43
CA ASN A 199 36.91 21.23 -4.77
C ASN A 199 37.15 22.76 -4.81
N THR A 200 37.12 23.36 -6.00
CA THR A 200 37.33 24.80 -6.20
C THR A 200 36.30 25.68 -5.47
N ASP A 201 35.15 25.13 -5.13
CA ASP A 201 34.06 25.83 -4.42
C ASP A 201 34.15 25.66 -2.87
N GLY A 202 35.21 25.00 -2.37
CA GLY A 202 35.42 24.77 -0.93
C GLY A 202 34.59 23.65 -0.32
N GLN A 203 33.93 22.81 -1.13
CA GLN A 203 33.22 21.62 -0.69
C GLN A 203 34.14 20.40 -0.71
N ASN A 204 33.89 19.40 0.13
CA ASN A 204 34.67 18.16 0.11
C ASN A 204 34.45 17.39 -1.19
N ASN A 205 35.52 16.83 -1.76
CA ASN A 205 35.41 15.85 -2.83
C ASN A 205 34.83 14.55 -2.25
N LEU A 206 33.78 14.02 -2.86
CA LEU A 206 33.08 12.82 -2.38
C LEU A 206 33.37 11.63 -3.29
N ALA A 207 33.58 10.46 -2.70
CA ALA A 207 33.67 9.20 -3.41
C ALA A 207 32.29 8.74 -3.88
N ASN A 208 32.23 8.11 -5.05
CA ASN A 208 30.99 7.61 -5.63
C ASN A 208 30.49 6.33 -4.92
N GLN A 209 31.41 5.46 -4.48
CA GLN A 209 31.11 4.17 -3.86
C GLN A 209 31.59 4.11 -2.40
N SER A 210 30.82 3.42 -1.56
CA SER A 210 31.13 3.25 -0.15
C SER A 210 31.89 1.93 0.04
N ILE A 211 33.13 2.03 0.53
CA ILE A 211 33.94 0.85 0.88
C ILE A 211 33.20 -0.04 1.90
N THR A 212 32.45 0.54 2.83
CA THR A 212 31.63 -0.19 3.81
C THR A 212 30.55 -1.03 3.12
N ASN A 213 29.86 -0.46 2.13
CA ASN A 213 28.81 -1.17 1.40
C ASN A 213 29.41 -2.24 0.49
N ASP A 214 30.53 -1.96 -0.17
CA ASP A 214 31.19 -2.94 -1.05
C ASP A 214 31.66 -4.17 -0.26
N ARG A 215 32.27 -3.93 0.93
CA ARG A 215 32.65 -5.01 1.85
C ARG A 215 31.44 -5.80 2.33
N TRP A 216 30.36 -5.11 2.72
CA TRP A 216 29.12 -5.75 3.16
C TRP A 216 28.48 -6.62 2.06
N ASN A 217 28.44 -6.14 0.83
CA ASN A 217 27.89 -6.88 -0.31
C ASN A 217 28.71 -8.14 -0.63
N SER A 218 30.02 -8.13 -0.34
CA SER A 218 30.91 -9.29 -0.52
C SER A 218 30.97 -10.22 0.70
N GLN A 219 30.33 -9.86 1.82
CA GLN A 219 30.48 -10.57 3.09
C GLN A 219 29.78 -11.94 3.05
N ASN A 220 30.47 -12.97 3.54
CA ASN A 220 29.82 -14.25 3.80
C ASN A 220 29.03 -14.18 5.12
N ILE A 221 27.71 -14.23 4.98
CA ILE A 221 26.70 -14.22 6.05
C ILE A 221 26.86 -15.36 7.05
N GLU A 222 27.36 -16.52 6.63
CA GLU A 222 27.56 -17.68 7.51
C GLU A 222 28.56 -17.37 8.64
N ASN A 223 29.50 -16.45 8.39
CA ASN A 223 30.43 -15.95 9.40
C ASN A 223 29.76 -15.08 10.46
N ILE A 224 28.52 -14.65 10.24
CA ILE A 224 27.75 -13.77 11.15
C ILE A 224 26.68 -14.57 11.87
N SER A 225 25.94 -15.40 11.14
CA SER A 225 24.82 -16.18 11.69
C SER A 225 25.24 -17.48 12.37
N GLY A 226 26.50 -17.90 12.22
CA GLY A 226 26.99 -19.19 12.70
C GLY A 226 26.27 -20.37 12.03
N GLN A 227 25.69 -20.16 10.85
CA GLN A 227 24.88 -21.17 10.16
C GLN A 227 25.73 -22.39 9.80
N ILE A 228 25.25 -23.57 10.21
CA ILE A 228 25.88 -24.86 9.95
C ILE A 228 25.34 -25.37 8.60
N THR A 229 26.21 -25.56 7.62
CA THR A 229 25.92 -26.21 6.34
C THR A 229 25.89 -27.74 6.48
N ASN A 230 25.30 -28.47 5.53
CA ASN A 230 25.27 -29.94 5.57
C ASN A 230 26.67 -30.58 5.75
N ASP A 231 27.71 -29.95 5.23
CA ASP A 231 29.11 -30.40 5.34
C ASP A 231 29.73 -30.21 6.75
N SER A 232 29.04 -29.46 7.62
CA SER A 232 29.46 -29.13 8.99
C SER A 232 28.55 -29.75 10.07
N THR A 233 27.64 -30.65 9.69
CA THR A 233 26.69 -31.34 10.59
C THR A 233 27.32 -32.40 11.50
N ASN A 234 28.51 -32.91 11.16
CA ASN A 234 29.16 -33.94 11.97
C ASN A 234 29.92 -33.33 13.17
N VAL A 235 29.29 -33.35 14.35
CA VAL A 235 29.85 -32.82 15.61
C VAL A 235 31.13 -33.54 16.04
N TYR A 236 31.37 -34.77 15.56
CA TYR A 236 32.53 -35.60 15.93
C TYR A 236 33.72 -35.45 14.97
N SER A 237 33.60 -34.71 13.86
CA SER A 237 34.74 -34.48 12.97
C SER A 237 35.67 -33.41 13.55
N TYR A 238 36.92 -33.78 13.80
CA TYR A 238 38.00 -32.92 14.33
C TYR A 238 38.73 -32.13 13.23
N ASP A 239 38.05 -31.79 12.14
CA ASP A 239 38.69 -31.05 11.05
C ASP A 239 39.17 -29.68 11.55
N TRP A 240 40.42 -29.33 11.24
CA TRP A 240 41.06 -28.11 11.77
C TRP A 240 40.32 -26.81 11.37
N TRP A 241 39.67 -26.79 10.20
CA TRP A 241 38.81 -25.67 9.78
C TRP A 241 37.49 -25.58 10.57
N LYS A 242 37.07 -26.65 11.26
CA LYS A 242 35.90 -26.65 12.17
C LYS A 242 36.25 -26.14 13.58
N LEU A 243 37.53 -26.13 13.95
CA LEU A 243 38.02 -25.60 15.24
C LEU A 243 38.10 -24.06 15.27
N ASN A 244 38.17 -23.41 14.10
CA ASN A 244 38.12 -21.95 13.96
C ASN A 244 36.69 -21.36 13.99
N PHE A 245 35.65 -22.18 14.16
CA PHE A 245 34.30 -21.68 14.41
C PHE A 245 34.16 -21.15 15.85
N GLY A 246 34.72 -19.97 16.09
CA GLY A 246 34.67 -19.21 17.35
C GLY A 246 33.28 -18.66 17.72
N GLN A 247 32.20 -19.30 17.27
CA GLN A 247 30.82 -18.90 17.54
C GLN A 247 29.96 -20.02 18.14
N ARG A 248 30.52 -21.21 18.43
CA ARG A 248 29.79 -22.29 19.13
C ARG A 248 29.30 -21.88 20.53
N TYR A 249 30.04 -20.99 21.19
CA TYR A 249 29.68 -20.37 22.46
C TYR A 249 29.95 -18.86 22.34
N GLY A 250 28.91 -18.05 22.18
CA GLY A 250 29.04 -16.59 22.01
C GLY A 250 28.34 -15.98 20.79
N LEU A 251 27.57 -16.76 20.03
CA LEU A 251 26.70 -16.20 19.00
C LEU A 251 25.62 -15.34 19.66
N GLU A 252 25.55 -14.06 19.27
CA GLU A 252 24.49 -13.17 19.72
C GLU A 252 23.16 -13.60 19.08
N PRO A 253 22.11 -13.94 19.86
CA PRO A 253 20.85 -14.43 19.32
C PRO A 253 20.20 -13.50 18.28
N GLN A 254 20.48 -12.20 18.36
CA GLN A 254 19.96 -11.21 17.41
C GLN A 254 20.52 -11.36 15.98
N TYR A 255 21.67 -12.03 15.82
CA TYR A 255 22.31 -12.29 14.53
C TYR A 255 22.18 -13.75 14.08
N ALA A 256 21.66 -14.64 14.93
CA ALA A 256 21.48 -16.06 14.67
C ALA A 256 20.30 -16.37 13.71
N GLN A 257 20.40 -15.89 12.47
CA GLN A 257 19.33 -16.00 11.47
C GLN A 257 19.86 -16.20 10.04
N LYS A 258 19.11 -16.93 9.22
CA LYS A 258 19.49 -17.31 7.84
C LYS A 258 18.70 -16.60 6.73
N ASN A 259 17.78 -15.71 7.13
CA ASN A 259 16.83 -15.09 6.22
C ASN A 259 17.39 -13.81 5.58
N GLY A 260 18.57 -13.38 6.02
CA GLY A 260 19.28 -12.22 5.51
C GLY A 260 18.89 -10.90 6.14
N TRP A 261 19.61 -9.87 5.74
CA TRP A 261 19.48 -8.52 6.30
C TRP A 261 19.18 -7.51 5.21
N PHE A 262 18.54 -6.42 5.63
CA PHE A 262 18.39 -5.23 4.81
C PHE A 262 18.85 -3.98 5.56
N GLN A 263 19.22 -2.96 4.82
CA GLN A 263 19.49 -1.62 5.33
C GLN A 263 18.89 -0.57 4.39
N ILE A 264 18.66 0.62 4.91
CA ILE A 264 18.16 1.74 4.12
C ILE A 264 19.33 2.69 3.90
N ASN A 265 19.67 2.92 2.64
CA ASN A 265 20.71 3.87 2.25
C ASN A 265 20.04 5.20 1.93
N GLU A 266 20.02 6.10 2.91
CA GLU A 266 19.41 7.43 2.79
C GLU A 266 20.11 8.31 1.74
N ARG A 267 21.41 8.09 1.50
CA ARG A 267 22.17 8.85 0.50
C ARG A 267 21.71 8.55 -0.94
N LEU A 268 21.41 7.29 -1.22
CA LEU A 268 20.98 6.84 -2.56
C LEU A 268 19.46 6.67 -2.68
N GLY A 269 18.73 6.73 -1.57
CA GLY A 269 17.29 6.46 -1.54
C GLY A 269 16.97 5.00 -1.92
N THR A 270 17.77 4.05 -1.45
CA THR A 270 17.61 2.62 -1.80
C THR A 270 17.55 1.71 -0.57
N PHE A 271 16.79 0.62 -0.68
CA PHE A 271 16.97 -0.54 0.17
C PHE A 271 18.16 -1.34 -0.33
N SER A 272 19.13 -1.61 0.54
CA SER A 272 20.25 -2.50 0.25
C SER A 272 20.08 -3.82 1.01
N PHE A 273 20.36 -4.94 0.35
CA PHE A 273 20.15 -6.29 0.85
C PHE A 273 21.49 -7.03 1.00
N SER A 274 21.51 -8.05 1.84
CA SER A 274 22.64 -8.96 1.95
C SER A 274 22.71 -9.94 0.76
N ASN A 275 23.89 -10.49 0.52
CA ASN A 275 24.24 -11.23 -0.72
C ASN A 275 23.40 -12.49 -1.00
N GLU A 276 22.96 -13.22 0.01
CA GLU A 276 22.10 -14.41 -0.11
C GLU A 276 20.69 -14.12 -0.65
N LEU A 277 20.31 -12.85 -0.76
CA LEU A 277 19.01 -12.41 -1.29
C LEU A 277 19.04 -12.11 -2.79
N VAL A 278 20.20 -12.19 -3.48
CA VAL A 278 20.27 -12.02 -4.94
C VAL A 278 19.28 -12.94 -5.65
N ASN A 279 18.52 -12.38 -6.60
CA ASN A 279 17.49 -13.06 -7.41
C ASN A 279 16.32 -13.65 -6.61
N LYS A 280 16.21 -13.40 -5.29
CA LYS A 280 15.04 -13.77 -4.52
C LYS A 280 13.92 -12.75 -4.70
N VAL A 281 12.69 -13.24 -4.61
CA VAL A 281 11.50 -12.39 -4.54
C VAL A 281 11.33 -11.92 -3.11
N VAL A 282 11.26 -10.60 -2.93
CA VAL A 282 11.10 -9.92 -1.65
C VAL A 282 9.80 -9.13 -1.67
N VAL A 283 9.07 -9.20 -0.57
CA VAL A 283 7.92 -8.36 -0.28
C VAL A 283 8.34 -7.33 0.77
N ILE A 284 8.32 -6.06 0.38
CA ILE A 284 8.59 -4.93 1.27
C ILE A 284 7.25 -4.34 1.69
N GLU A 285 7.03 -4.28 2.99
CA GLU A 285 5.91 -3.55 3.57
C GLU A 285 6.37 -2.25 4.19
N TYR A 286 5.71 -1.17 3.79
CA TYR A 286 6.07 0.17 4.21
C TYR A 286 4.85 1.03 4.48
N ILE A 287 5.03 2.01 5.37
CA ILE A 287 4.08 3.06 5.63
C ILE A 287 4.19 4.07 4.49
N SER A 288 3.09 4.21 3.74
CA SER A 288 2.94 5.27 2.75
C SER A 288 2.58 6.60 3.43
N ASP A 289 3.06 7.72 2.89
CA ASP A 289 2.67 9.08 3.30
C ASP A 289 1.20 9.39 2.99
N GLY A 290 0.54 8.51 2.22
CA GLY A 290 -0.85 8.63 1.83
C GLY A 290 -1.11 9.87 0.97
N LEU A 291 -0.06 10.46 0.38
CA LEU A 291 -0.08 11.77 -0.27
C LEU A 291 -0.56 11.70 -1.73
N ALA A 292 -1.19 10.59 -2.12
CA ALA A 292 -2.04 10.53 -3.31
C ALA A 292 -3.38 11.24 -3.04
N TYR A 293 -3.34 12.55 -2.78
CA TYR A 293 -4.51 13.39 -2.50
C TYR A 293 -5.24 13.86 -3.77
N ASP A 294 -5.53 12.93 -4.67
CA ASP A 294 -6.52 13.21 -5.71
C ASP A 294 -7.95 13.11 -5.13
N MET A 295 -8.91 13.83 -5.71
CA MET A 295 -10.33 13.75 -5.29
C MET A 295 -10.90 12.32 -5.41
N ASP A 296 -10.21 11.45 -6.14
CA ASP A 296 -10.52 10.04 -6.33
C ASP A 296 -9.95 9.13 -5.24
N SER A 297 -9.38 9.68 -4.16
CA SER A 297 -8.99 8.89 -2.99
C SER A 297 -10.15 8.03 -2.49
N LYS A 298 -9.89 6.72 -2.36
CA LYS A 298 -10.83 5.72 -1.88
C LYS A 298 -10.80 5.64 -0.36
N VAL A 299 -11.95 5.84 0.29
CA VAL A 299 -12.13 5.73 1.74
C VAL A 299 -12.96 4.50 2.05
N PRO A 300 -12.57 3.63 3.00
CA PRO A 300 -13.42 2.52 3.41
C PRO A 300 -14.78 3.03 3.93
N LYS A 301 -15.89 2.44 3.49
CA LYS A 301 -17.24 2.84 3.94
C LYS A 301 -17.41 2.74 5.46
N MET A 302 -16.68 1.84 6.11
CA MET A 302 -16.67 1.71 7.58
C MET A 302 -16.20 2.99 8.31
N ALA A 303 -15.42 3.84 7.63
CA ALA A 303 -14.90 5.11 8.14
C ALA A 303 -15.75 6.34 7.74
N GLU A 304 -16.77 6.16 6.89
CA GLU A 304 -17.60 7.25 6.34
C GLU A 304 -18.24 8.10 7.46
N ASP A 305 -18.91 7.45 8.42
CA ASP A 305 -19.59 8.15 9.53
C ASP A 305 -18.59 8.89 10.45
N ALA A 306 -17.40 8.32 10.64
CA ALA A 306 -16.34 9.01 11.37
C ALA A 306 -15.86 10.26 10.63
N LEU A 307 -15.75 10.20 9.30
CA LEU A 307 -15.33 11.33 8.50
C LEU A 307 -16.38 12.44 8.49
N TYR A 308 -17.67 12.10 8.38
CA TYR A 308 -18.77 13.08 8.53
C TYR A 308 -18.74 13.77 9.89
N ALA A 309 -18.49 13.01 10.98
CA ALA A 309 -18.39 13.59 12.31
C ALA A 309 -17.17 14.50 12.46
N HIS A 310 -16.04 14.15 11.84
CA HIS A 310 -14.86 15.03 11.77
C HIS A 310 -15.19 16.34 11.05
N ILE A 311 -15.78 16.27 9.85
CA ILE A 311 -16.12 17.46 9.04
C ILE A 311 -17.11 18.36 9.81
N ASN A 312 -18.18 17.77 10.39
CA ASN A 312 -19.16 18.50 11.19
C ASN A 312 -18.50 19.27 12.35
N HIS A 313 -17.67 18.58 13.14
CA HIS A 313 -16.95 19.22 14.24
C HIS A 313 -16.07 20.37 13.76
N SER A 314 -15.26 20.14 12.72
CA SER A 314 -14.28 21.12 12.22
C SER A 314 -14.94 22.38 11.64
N ILE A 315 -16.08 22.25 10.96
CA ILE A 315 -16.86 23.39 10.45
C ILE A 315 -17.58 24.11 11.60
N LEU A 316 -18.16 23.39 12.56
CA LEU A 316 -18.87 24.01 13.68
C LEU A 316 -17.93 24.71 14.66
N SER A 317 -16.71 24.20 14.85
CA SER A 317 -15.71 24.81 15.74
C SER A 317 -15.11 26.10 15.20
N SER A 318 -15.04 26.26 13.88
CA SER A 318 -14.50 27.46 13.22
C SER A 318 -15.56 28.54 12.97
N ARG A 319 -16.84 28.20 13.12
CA ARG A 319 -17.97 29.07 12.79
C ARG A 319 -18.32 30.00 13.96
N SER A 320 -18.54 31.28 13.64
CA SER A 320 -19.08 32.26 14.58
C SER A 320 -20.54 31.97 14.95
N ASN A 321 -20.97 32.37 16.14
CA ASN A 321 -22.35 32.23 16.66
C ASN A 321 -22.83 30.78 16.85
N VAL A 322 -21.91 29.81 16.94
CA VAL A 322 -22.22 28.46 17.42
C VAL A 322 -21.94 28.39 18.92
N GLN A 323 -22.89 27.90 19.71
CA GLN A 323 -22.70 27.77 21.15
C GLN A 323 -21.66 26.68 21.46
N GLU A 324 -20.80 26.92 22.45
CA GLU A 324 -19.72 26.01 22.85
C GLU A 324 -20.25 24.59 23.19
N TYR A 325 -21.45 24.48 23.76
CA TYR A 325 -22.04 23.18 24.08
C TYR A 325 -22.23 22.29 22.84
N ILE A 326 -22.58 22.89 21.69
CA ILE A 326 -22.75 22.19 20.42
C ILE A 326 -21.39 21.70 19.95
N VAL A 327 -20.38 22.57 19.95
CA VAL A 327 -19.00 22.23 19.57
C VAL A 327 -18.48 21.06 20.41
N GLN A 328 -18.66 21.11 21.73
CA GLN A 328 -18.26 20.04 22.65
C GLN A 328 -19.02 18.72 22.40
N ARG A 329 -20.32 18.78 22.08
CA ARG A 329 -21.10 17.60 21.71
C ARG A 329 -20.53 16.94 20.45
N TYR A 330 -20.27 17.70 19.40
CA TYR A 330 -19.70 17.18 18.16
C TYR A 330 -18.25 16.72 18.32
N LYS A 331 -17.49 17.30 19.25
CA LYS A 331 -16.16 16.81 19.62
C LYS A 331 -16.22 15.40 20.23
N LYS A 332 -17.16 15.18 21.15
CA LYS A 332 -17.40 13.86 21.76
C LYS A 332 -17.90 12.85 20.72
N GLU A 333 -18.82 13.26 19.85
CA GLU A 333 -19.34 12.42 18.77
C GLU A 333 -18.23 12.01 17.78
N ARG A 334 -17.41 12.97 17.33
CA ARG A 334 -16.22 12.71 16.50
C ARG A 334 -15.30 11.68 17.15
N SER A 335 -14.95 11.86 18.42
CA SER A 335 -14.07 10.92 19.13
C SER A 335 -14.65 9.52 19.23
N ALA A 336 -15.96 9.39 19.51
CA ALA A 336 -16.62 8.09 19.62
C ALA A 336 -16.69 7.36 18.27
N LYS A 337 -17.11 8.06 17.21
CA LYS A 337 -17.21 7.49 15.86
C LYS A 337 -15.85 7.12 15.29
N LEU A 338 -14.83 7.95 15.53
CA LEU A 338 -13.45 7.67 15.16
C LEU A 338 -12.95 6.39 15.84
N ARG A 339 -13.18 6.22 17.15
CA ARG A 339 -12.81 4.98 17.87
C ARG A 339 -13.53 3.75 17.30
N ASN A 340 -14.81 3.87 16.95
CA ASN A 340 -15.55 2.76 16.36
C ASN A 340 -15.05 2.40 14.96
N ALA A 341 -14.74 3.41 14.12
CA ALA A 341 -14.14 3.20 12.81
C ALA A 341 -12.77 2.52 12.93
N LYS A 342 -11.92 2.93 13.89
CA LYS A 342 -10.65 2.27 14.22
C LYS A 342 -10.83 0.77 14.47
N ILE A 343 -11.76 0.40 15.35
CA ILE A 343 -12.00 -1.00 15.70
C ILE A 343 -12.47 -1.80 14.48
N ARG A 344 -13.37 -1.22 13.67
CA ARG A 344 -13.88 -1.86 12.45
C ARG A 344 -12.79 -2.08 11.40
N LEU A 345 -11.91 -1.08 11.19
CA LEU A 345 -10.81 -1.14 10.22
C LEU A 345 -9.69 -2.09 10.64
N SER A 346 -9.47 -2.28 11.94
CA SER A 346 -8.34 -3.07 12.46
C SER A 346 -8.43 -4.57 12.13
N ASN A 347 -9.57 -5.06 11.59
CA ASN A 347 -9.82 -6.46 11.21
C ASN A 347 -9.32 -7.48 12.25
N LEU A 348 -9.42 -7.15 13.55
CA LEU A 348 -8.95 -8.01 14.62
C LEU A 348 -9.93 -9.17 14.81
N LYS A 349 -9.63 -10.31 14.20
CA LYS A 349 -10.40 -11.54 14.42
C LYS A 349 -9.91 -12.22 15.69
N ILE A 350 -10.80 -12.33 16.68
CA ILE A 350 -10.52 -12.98 17.97
C ILE A 350 -10.01 -14.42 17.77
N SER A 351 -10.48 -15.12 16.72
CA SER A 351 -10.03 -16.47 16.36
C SER A 351 -8.55 -16.53 15.94
N GLU A 352 -8.06 -15.55 15.19
CA GLU A 352 -6.65 -15.49 14.73
C GLU A 352 -5.73 -15.19 15.93
N ILE A 353 -6.16 -14.27 16.80
CA ILE A 353 -5.48 -13.98 18.06
C ILE A 353 -5.42 -15.25 18.93
N ALA A 354 -6.55 -15.95 19.10
CA ALA A 354 -6.63 -17.18 19.88
C ALA A 354 -5.72 -18.29 19.33
N GLN A 355 -5.52 -18.38 18.01
CA GLN A 355 -4.61 -19.34 17.38
C GLN A 355 -3.14 -19.10 17.78
N VAL A 356 -2.70 -17.85 17.83
CA VAL A 356 -1.33 -17.49 18.26
C VAL A 356 -1.10 -17.81 19.74
N PHE A 357 -2.13 -17.70 20.57
CA PHE A 357 -2.08 -18.05 21.99
C PHE A 357 -2.32 -19.54 22.27
N LYS A 358 -2.78 -20.32 21.29
CA LYS A 358 -3.04 -21.76 21.45
C LYS A 358 -1.73 -22.49 21.74
N GLY A 359 -1.62 -23.07 22.93
CA GLY A 359 -0.44 -23.83 23.37
C GLY A 359 0.63 -23.01 24.11
N LYS A 360 0.52 -21.68 24.18
CA LYS A 360 1.46 -20.87 25.00
C LYS A 360 1.24 -21.00 26.51
N SER A 361 0.09 -21.53 26.94
CA SER A 361 -0.23 -21.81 28.34
C SER A 361 0.00 -23.28 28.74
N LYS A 362 0.69 -24.08 27.92
CA LYS A 362 1.03 -25.45 28.32
C LYS A 362 2.06 -25.35 29.45
N TRP A 363 1.62 -25.55 30.69
CA TRP A 363 2.54 -25.74 31.81
C TRP A 363 3.46 -26.90 31.44
N ILE A 364 4.75 -26.62 31.28
CA ILE A 364 5.79 -27.65 31.31
C ILE A 364 5.75 -28.16 32.75
N LYS A 365 5.12 -29.32 32.96
CA LYS A 365 5.30 -30.05 34.21
C LYS A 365 6.75 -30.52 34.18
N ASN A 366 7.60 -29.89 35.00
CA ASN A 366 8.92 -30.41 35.33
C ASN A 366 8.77 -31.66 36.20
#